data_AF-A0A553ZVQ3-F1
#
_entry.id   AF-A0A553ZVQ3-F1
#
_cell.length_a   1.000
_cell.length_b   1.000
_cell.length_c   1.000
_cell.angle_alpha   90.00
_cell.angle_beta   90.00
_cell.angle_gamma   90.00
#
_symmetry.space_group_name_H-M   'P 1'
#
loop_
_entity.id
_entity.type
_entity.pdbx_description
1 polymer ?
#
loop_
_entity_poly.entity_id
_entity_poly.type
_entity_poly.pdbx_seq_one_letter_code
_entity_poly.pdbx_strand_id
1 'polypeptide(L)'
;MEEILSKLHDLFAALRKDSKQYIEIVEPKLTHPNNDYERMFLRKALGFEKDRSAALKGLRKQLSSWLNQDSFTVPDPQDQLKLYADTQLEQYKLHLFLRQVEDTSTLSDDGQSKKIFSAILEKSEQFEKEFTTYLIELEQELMDKWPSEASTPQALNHSDKRRLSVGSLIEQ
;
A
#
# COMPACT_ATOMS: atom_id res chain seq x y z
N MET A 1 19.48 4.21 5.22
CA MET A 1 18.14 4.75 5.55
C MET A 1 17.71 5.90 4.64
N GLU A 2 18.39 7.06 4.64
CA GLU A 2 18.01 8.23 3.83
C GLU A 2 17.80 7.89 2.34
N GLU A 3 18.72 7.14 1.76
CA GLU A 3 18.65 6.68 0.37
C GLU A 3 17.36 5.88 0.08
N ILE A 4 16.99 4.94 0.96
CA ILE A 4 15.79 4.10 0.81
C ILE A 4 14.53 4.95 0.89
N LEU A 5 14.48 5.91 1.82
CA LEU A 5 13.36 6.82 1.95
C LEU A 5 13.20 7.70 0.71
N SER A 6 14.32 8.14 0.10
CA SER A 6 14.29 8.88 -1.17
C SER A 6 13.77 8.01 -2.32
N LYS A 7 14.26 6.77 -2.44
CA LYS A 7 13.78 5.81 -3.46
C LYS A 7 12.28 5.53 -3.32
N LEU A 8 11.80 5.28 -2.10
CA LEU A 8 10.37 5.09 -1.82
C LEU A 8 9.55 6.35 -2.15
N HIS A 9 10.08 7.54 -1.85
CA HIS A 9 9.41 8.79 -2.17
C HIS A 9 9.19 8.95 -3.67
N ASP A 10 10.20 8.63 -4.48
CA ASP A 10 10.15 8.72 -5.93
C ASP A 10 9.26 7.64 -6.55
N LEU A 11 9.33 6.41 -6.03
CA LEU A 11 8.43 5.31 -6.41
C LEU A 11 6.97 5.69 -6.16
N PHE A 12 6.64 6.19 -4.96
CA PHE A 12 5.27 6.65 -4.67
C PHE A 12 4.85 7.85 -5.52
N ALA A 13 5.80 8.66 -6.00
CA ALA A 13 5.52 9.75 -6.93
C ALA A 13 5.11 9.23 -8.30
N ALA A 14 5.85 8.26 -8.82
CA ALA A 14 5.59 7.62 -10.10
C ALA A 14 4.24 6.87 -10.07
N LEU A 15 4.01 6.05 -9.04
CA LEU A 15 2.75 5.30 -8.88
C LEU A 15 1.56 6.24 -8.82
N ARG A 16 1.65 7.33 -8.07
CA ARG A 16 0.55 8.31 -7.96
C ARG A 16 0.28 9.00 -9.28
N LYS A 17 1.30 9.22 -10.12
CA LYS A 17 1.13 9.78 -11.46
C LYS A 17 0.31 8.82 -12.33
N ASP A 18 0.64 7.53 -12.30
CA ASP A 18 -0.09 6.52 -13.07
C ASP A 18 -1.53 6.34 -12.55
N SER A 19 -1.74 6.38 -11.23
CA SER A 19 -3.08 6.45 -10.61
C SER A 19 -3.92 7.60 -11.17
N LYS A 20 -3.33 8.79 -11.26
CA LYS A 20 -4.02 9.98 -11.76
C LYS A 20 -4.37 9.85 -13.24
N GLN A 21 -3.43 9.36 -14.05
CA GLN A 21 -3.67 9.13 -15.48
C GLN A 21 -4.81 8.13 -15.69
N TYR A 22 -4.84 7.05 -14.90
CA TYR A 22 -5.95 6.10 -14.92
C TYR A 22 -7.28 6.77 -14.54
N ILE A 23 -7.32 7.53 -13.43
CA ILE A 23 -8.52 8.26 -12.98
C ILE A 23 -9.03 9.22 -14.07
N GLU A 24 -8.13 10.00 -14.69
CA GLU A 24 -8.46 10.97 -15.74
C GLU A 24 -9.06 10.31 -16.98
N ILE A 25 -8.65 9.08 -17.30
CA ILE A 25 -9.19 8.32 -18.43
C ILE A 25 -10.53 7.65 -18.08
N VAL A 26 -10.65 7.10 -16.87
CA VAL A 26 -11.80 6.27 -16.48
C VAL A 26 -12.99 7.10 -16.01
N GLU A 27 -12.75 8.23 -15.35
CA GLU A 27 -13.82 9.08 -14.82
C GLU A 27 -14.80 9.57 -15.89
N PRO A 28 -14.37 10.04 -17.08
CA PRO A 28 -15.28 10.39 -18.17
C PRO A 28 -16.08 9.19 -18.71
N LYS A 29 -15.55 7.96 -18.65
CA LYS A 29 -16.26 6.77 -19.16
C LYS A 29 -17.50 6.42 -18.33
N LEU A 30 -17.62 6.94 -17.11
CA LEU A 30 -18.81 6.76 -16.28
C LEU A 30 -20.02 7.58 -16.75
N THR A 31 -19.85 8.60 -17.59
CA THR A 31 -20.99 9.38 -18.11
C THR A 31 -21.77 8.62 -19.18
N HIS A 32 -21.08 7.81 -19.99
CA HIS A 32 -21.65 7.04 -21.10
C HIS A 32 -21.13 5.59 -21.10
N PRO A 33 -21.43 4.77 -20.07
CA PRO A 33 -20.99 3.38 -20.03
C PRO A 33 -21.79 2.53 -21.02
N ASN A 34 -21.17 1.49 -21.59
CA ASN A 34 -21.84 0.64 -22.58
C ASN A 34 -22.93 -0.24 -21.94
N ASN A 35 -22.77 -0.61 -20.68
CA ASN A 35 -23.76 -1.38 -19.91
C ASN A 35 -23.61 -1.17 -18.39
N ASP A 36 -24.58 -1.68 -17.61
CA ASP A 36 -24.60 -1.51 -16.14
C ASP A 36 -23.46 -2.26 -15.43
N TYR A 37 -23.01 -3.40 -15.99
CA TYR A 37 -21.89 -4.14 -15.44
C TYR A 37 -20.59 -3.33 -15.54
N GLU A 38 -20.31 -2.77 -16.72
CA GLU A 38 -19.18 -1.87 -16.94
C GLU A 38 -19.27 -0.65 -16.02
N ARG A 39 -20.44 0.00 -15.94
CA ARG A 39 -20.64 1.14 -15.03
C ARG A 39 -20.28 0.78 -13.59
N MET A 40 -20.76 -0.36 -13.10
CA MET A 40 -20.51 -0.82 -11.73
C MET A 40 -19.02 -1.12 -11.52
N PHE A 41 -18.41 -1.85 -12.45
CA PHE A 41 -16.99 -2.18 -12.43
C PHE A 41 -16.12 -0.92 -12.41
N LEU A 42 -16.30 -0.01 -13.37
CA LEU A 42 -15.52 1.23 -13.47
C LEU A 42 -15.72 2.13 -12.25
N ARG A 43 -16.94 2.21 -11.70
CA ARG A 43 -17.20 3.00 -10.48
C ARG A 43 -16.44 2.44 -9.28
N LYS A 44 -16.41 1.12 -9.12
CA LYS A 44 -15.68 0.45 -8.04
C LYS A 44 -14.17 0.64 -8.20
N ALA A 45 -13.64 0.40 -9.40
CA ALA A 45 -12.22 0.59 -9.68
C ALA A 45 -11.78 2.05 -9.47
N LEU A 46 -12.58 3.02 -9.93
CA LEU A 46 -12.31 4.44 -9.73
C LEU A 46 -12.30 4.85 -8.26
N GLY A 47 -13.22 4.29 -7.45
CA GLY A 47 -13.24 4.52 -6.01
C GLY A 47 -11.95 4.06 -5.33
N PHE A 48 -11.54 2.81 -5.59
CA PHE A 48 -10.28 2.28 -5.07
C PHE A 48 -9.07 3.11 -5.50
N GLU A 49 -9.00 3.53 -6.76
CA GLU A 49 -7.83 4.25 -7.25
C GLU A 49 -7.76 5.68 -6.72
N LYS A 50 -8.90 6.34 -6.49
CA LYS A 50 -8.94 7.65 -5.82
C LYS A 50 -8.41 7.55 -4.39
N ASP A 51 -8.84 6.55 -3.64
CA ASP A 51 -8.37 6.31 -2.26
C ASP A 51 -6.88 5.98 -2.23
N ARG A 52 -6.41 5.13 -3.14
CA ARG A 52 -4.99 4.79 -3.31
C ARG A 52 -4.14 6.01 -3.67
N SER A 53 -4.58 6.83 -4.62
CA SER A 53 -3.89 8.07 -5.02
C SER A 53 -3.77 9.07 -3.86
N ALA A 54 -4.79 9.13 -2.99
CA ALA A 54 -4.77 9.94 -1.78
C ALA A 54 -3.80 9.37 -0.72
N ALA A 55 -3.79 8.05 -0.53
CA ALA A 55 -2.84 7.37 0.37
C ALA A 55 -1.38 7.60 -0.06
N LEU A 56 -1.07 7.42 -1.36
CA LEU A 56 0.25 7.70 -1.94
C LEU A 56 0.68 9.17 -1.72
N LYS A 57 -0.25 10.12 -1.80
CA LYS A 57 0.02 11.53 -1.45
C LYS A 57 0.42 11.68 0.03
N GLY A 58 -0.29 10.98 0.92
CA GLY A 58 -0.02 10.97 2.35
C GLY A 58 1.36 10.42 2.67
N LEU A 59 1.69 9.23 2.14
CA LEU A 59 2.99 8.59 2.31
C LEU A 59 4.13 9.47 1.81
N ARG A 60 3.97 10.09 0.64
CA ARG A 60 4.98 11.04 0.14
C ARG A 60 5.19 12.22 1.05
N LYS A 61 4.10 12.82 1.58
CA LYS A 61 4.21 13.96 2.50
C LYS A 61 4.98 13.57 3.78
N GLN A 62 4.71 12.36 4.29
CA GLN A 62 5.43 11.81 5.43
C GLN A 62 6.92 11.64 5.11
N LEU A 63 7.26 11.01 3.99
CA LEU A 63 8.66 10.86 3.55
C LEU A 63 9.36 12.21 3.34
N SER A 64 8.70 13.19 2.70
CA SER A 64 9.26 14.53 2.51
C SER A 64 9.57 15.25 3.82
N SER A 65 8.79 14.99 4.88
CA SER A 65 9.06 15.58 6.20
C SER A 65 10.34 15.03 6.84
N TRP A 66 10.69 13.78 6.53
CA TRP A 66 11.93 13.15 7.00
C TRP A 66 13.14 13.46 6.11
N LEU A 67 12.92 13.61 4.81
CA LEU A 67 13.92 13.92 3.77
C LEU A 67 14.19 15.43 3.63
N ASN A 68 13.74 16.27 4.55
CA ASN A 68 13.78 17.73 4.37
C ASN A 68 15.23 18.22 4.10
N GLN A 69 15.41 19.06 3.07
CA GLN A 69 16.71 19.33 2.42
C GLN A 69 17.77 19.95 3.35
N ASP A 70 17.35 20.60 4.43
CA ASP A 70 18.25 21.28 5.37
C ASP A 70 18.76 20.36 6.49
N SER A 71 18.08 19.24 6.76
CA SER A 71 18.54 18.23 7.74
C SER A 71 17.71 16.94 7.65
N PHE A 72 18.36 15.84 7.26
CA PHE A 72 17.77 14.51 7.33
C PHE A 72 17.38 14.17 8.78
N THR A 73 16.14 13.72 8.97
CA THR A 73 15.64 13.25 10.27
C THR A 73 15.36 11.76 10.19
N VAL A 74 16.07 10.96 10.99
CA VAL A 74 15.77 9.53 11.13
C VAL A 74 14.39 9.41 11.79
N PRO A 75 13.42 8.73 11.16
CA PRO A 75 12.10 8.53 11.78
C PRO A 75 12.24 7.70 13.05
N ASP A 76 11.33 7.84 14.01
CA ASP A 76 11.35 6.95 15.18
C ASP A 76 11.00 5.50 14.78
N PRO A 77 11.32 4.49 15.60
CA PRO A 77 11.09 3.08 15.23
C PRO A 77 9.62 2.72 14.93
N GLN A 78 8.64 3.36 15.58
CA GLN A 78 7.21 3.11 15.31
C GLN A 78 6.83 3.63 13.93
N ASP A 79 7.32 4.81 13.58
CA ASP A 79 7.14 5.41 12.25
C ASP A 79 7.81 4.59 11.14
N GLN A 80 8.98 4.01 11.40
CA GLN A 80 9.65 3.14 10.44
C GLN A 80 8.88 1.82 10.22
N LEU A 81 8.37 1.20 11.29
CA LEU A 81 7.52 0.00 11.19
C LEU A 81 6.22 0.29 10.43
N LYS A 82 5.60 1.43 10.72
CA LYS A 82 4.41 1.88 10.01
C LYS A 82 4.71 2.09 8.53
N LEU A 83 5.84 2.72 8.18
CA LEU A 83 6.25 2.87 6.78
C LEU A 83 6.43 1.52 6.10
N TYR A 84 7.06 0.55 6.75
CA TYR A 84 7.25 -0.79 6.21
C TYR A 84 5.90 -1.46 5.92
N ALA A 85 4.98 -1.46 6.89
CA ALA A 85 3.63 -1.99 6.71
C ALA A 85 2.84 -1.27 5.62
N ASP A 86 2.91 0.06 5.58
CA ASP A 86 2.26 0.88 4.54
C ASP A 86 2.83 0.58 3.15
N THR A 87 4.14 0.32 3.04
CA THR A 87 4.82 -0.04 1.79
C THR A 87 4.44 -1.45 1.31
N GLN A 88 4.34 -2.43 2.21
CA GLN A 88 3.85 -3.77 1.88
C GLN A 88 2.40 -3.73 1.40
N LEU A 89 1.54 -2.96 2.08
CA LEU A 89 0.16 -2.78 1.68
C LEU A 89 0.07 -2.12 0.29
N GLU A 90 0.94 -1.15 0.02
CA GLU A 90 0.99 -0.49 -1.29
C GLU A 90 1.46 -1.42 -2.42
N GLN A 91 2.41 -2.33 -2.15
CA GLN A 91 2.79 -3.38 -3.11
C GLN A 91 1.60 -4.27 -3.49
N TYR A 92 0.79 -4.69 -2.50
CA TYR A 92 -0.44 -5.45 -2.78
C TYR A 92 -1.46 -4.63 -3.58
N LYS A 93 -1.64 -3.35 -3.24
CA LYS A 93 -2.54 -2.45 -3.98
C LYS A 93 -2.08 -2.20 -5.41
N LEU A 94 -0.78 -2.15 -5.67
CA LEU A 94 -0.24 -2.08 -7.02
C LEU A 94 -0.74 -3.28 -7.83
N HIS A 95 -0.58 -4.51 -7.33
CA HIS A 95 -1.06 -5.69 -8.04
C HIS A 95 -2.56 -5.62 -8.40
N LEU A 96 -3.40 -5.17 -7.46
CA LEU A 96 -4.83 -4.96 -7.72
C LEU A 96 -5.09 -3.87 -8.77
N PHE A 97 -4.34 -2.78 -8.72
CA PHE A 97 -4.42 -1.70 -9.70
C PHE A 97 -4.07 -2.19 -11.10
N LEU A 98 -3.00 -2.96 -11.26
CA LEU A 98 -2.60 -3.50 -12.56
C LEU A 98 -3.69 -4.39 -13.15
N ARG A 99 -4.30 -5.23 -12.32
CA ARG A 99 -5.44 -6.03 -12.76
C ARG A 99 -6.61 -5.16 -13.22
N GLN A 100 -6.90 -4.07 -12.51
CA GLN A 100 -7.94 -3.12 -12.91
C GLN A 100 -7.60 -2.40 -14.23
N VAL A 101 -6.33 -2.06 -14.45
CA VAL A 101 -5.85 -1.47 -15.70
C VAL A 101 -6.02 -2.45 -16.86
N GLU A 102 -5.65 -3.72 -16.68
CA GLU A 102 -5.88 -4.78 -17.68
C GLU A 102 -7.36 -4.90 -18.03
N ASP A 103 -8.21 -5.13 -17.02
CA ASP A 103 -9.64 -5.32 -17.22
C ASP A 103 -10.26 -4.07 -17.89
N THR A 104 -9.91 -2.86 -17.46
CA THR A 104 -10.38 -1.60 -18.08
C THR A 104 -9.87 -1.39 -19.51
N SER A 105 -8.66 -1.84 -19.81
CA SER A 105 -8.09 -1.79 -21.15
C SER A 105 -8.86 -2.69 -22.12
N THR A 106 -9.32 -3.87 -21.66
CA THR A 106 -10.17 -4.75 -22.48
C THR A 106 -11.54 -4.16 -22.78
N LEU A 107 -12.07 -3.33 -21.88
CA LEU A 107 -13.36 -2.64 -22.03
C LEU A 107 -13.28 -1.35 -22.85
N SER A 108 -12.06 -0.88 -23.15
CA SER A 108 -11.87 0.36 -23.90
C SER A 108 -11.86 0.09 -25.41
N ASP A 109 -12.50 0.95 -26.19
CA ASP A 109 -12.45 0.87 -27.67
C ASP A 109 -11.51 1.91 -28.29
N ASP A 110 -11.13 2.93 -27.53
CA ASP A 110 -10.29 4.02 -28.02
C ASP A 110 -8.80 3.66 -27.95
N GLY A 111 -8.10 3.83 -29.09
CA GLY A 111 -6.68 3.49 -29.21
C GLY A 111 -5.75 4.33 -28.34
N GLN A 112 -6.19 5.51 -27.89
CA GLN A 112 -5.39 6.38 -27.02
C GLN A 112 -5.35 5.86 -25.58
N SER A 113 -6.50 5.52 -24.99
CA SER A 113 -6.57 4.93 -23.66
C SER A 113 -5.83 3.61 -23.60
N LYS A 114 -5.98 2.74 -24.62
CA LYS A 114 -5.22 1.48 -24.72
C LYS A 114 -3.71 1.71 -24.65
N LYS A 115 -3.19 2.68 -25.40
CA LYS A 115 -1.75 3.02 -25.36
C LYS A 115 -1.30 3.48 -23.98
N ILE A 116 -2.12 4.28 -23.29
CA ILE A 116 -1.78 4.76 -21.95
C ILE A 116 -1.82 3.60 -20.95
N PHE A 117 -2.83 2.73 -21.00
CA PHE A 117 -2.91 1.55 -20.14
C PHE A 117 -1.74 0.58 -20.39
N SER A 118 -1.39 0.31 -21.65
CA SER A 118 -0.19 -0.47 -21.98
C SER A 118 1.08 0.15 -21.39
N ALA A 119 1.26 1.47 -21.49
CA ALA A 119 2.41 2.14 -20.92
C ALA A 119 2.44 2.12 -19.37
N ILE A 120 1.28 2.01 -18.70
CA ILE A 120 1.21 1.80 -17.25
C ILE A 120 1.63 0.36 -16.91
N LEU A 121 1.10 -0.64 -17.64
CA LEU A 121 1.41 -2.05 -17.44
C LEU A 121 2.88 -2.40 -17.75
N GLU A 122 3.49 -1.77 -18.75
CA GLU A 122 4.91 -2.00 -19.07
C GLU A 122 5.84 -1.51 -17.95
N LYS A 123 5.52 -0.39 -17.30
CA LYS A 123 6.32 0.13 -16.18
C LYS A 123 6.14 -0.68 -14.91
N SER A 124 5.01 -1.35 -14.75
CA SER A 124 4.66 -1.96 -13.48
C SER A 124 5.53 -3.15 -13.10
N GLU A 125 6.06 -3.89 -14.08
CA GLU A 125 7.06 -4.94 -13.81
C GLU A 125 8.31 -4.38 -13.13
N GLN A 126 8.70 -3.14 -13.48
CA GLN A 126 9.80 -2.46 -12.82
C GLN A 126 9.41 -2.05 -11.40
N PHE A 127 8.21 -1.48 -11.20
CA PHE A 127 7.74 -1.08 -9.87
C PHE A 127 7.60 -2.26 -8.90
N GLU A 128 7.11 -3.42 -9.34
CA GLU A 128 7.01 -4.61 -8.49
C GLU A 128 8.39 -5.10 -8.02
N LYS A 129 9.40 -5.03 -8.89
CA LYS A 129 10.79 -5.33 -8.54
C LYS A 129 11.35 -4.31 -7.56
N GLU A 130 11.15 -3.02 -7.83
CA GLU A 130 11.59 -1.92 -6.96
C GLU A 130 10.98 -2.05 -5.56
N PHE A 131 9.67 -2.35 -5.44
CA PHE A 131 9.04 -2.62 -4.15
C PHE A 131 9.73 -3.74 -3.38
N THR A 132 9.99 -4.86 -4.05
CA THR A 132 10.63 -6.03 -3.43
C THR A 132 12.02 -5.67 -2.93
N THR A 133 12.82 -4.98 -3.74
CA THR A 133 14.15 -4.52 -3.36
C THR A 133 14.09 -3.55 -2.18
N TYR A 134 13.24 -2.52 -2.24
CA TYR A 134 13.19 -1.48 -1.21
C TYR A 134 12.60 -1.99 0.11
N LEU A 135 11.69 -2.96 0.06
CA LEU A 135 11.19 -3.63 1.27
C LEU A 135 12.29 -4.44 1.95
N ILE A 136 13.11 -5.17 1.19
CA ILE A 136 14.26 -5.91 1.75
C ILE A 136 15.28 -4.94 2.37
N GLU A 137 15.62 -3.86 1.67
CA GLU A 137 16.54 -2.84 2.17
C GLU A 137 15.98 -2.16 3.45
N LEU A 138 14.69 -1.86 3.48
CA LEU A 138 14.02 -1.27 4.65
C LEU A 138 13.96 -2.24 5.84
N GLU A 139 13.71 -3.53 5.58
CA GLU A 139 13.72 -4.57 6.61
C GLU A 139 15.10 -4.74 7.22
N GLN A 140 16.17 -4.75 6.41
CA GLN A 140 17.55 -4.82 6.91
C GLN A 140 17.88 -3.64 7.83
N GLU A 141 17.51 -2.43 7.43
CA GLU A 141 17.70 -1.22 8.24
C GLU A 141 16.91 -1.23 9.56
N LEU A 142 15.75 -1.88 9.58
CA LEU A 142 14.93 -2.09 10.77
C LEU A 142 15.53 -3.15 11.70
N MET A 143 16.00 -4.27 11.14
CA MET A 143 16.51 -5.42 11.89
C MET A 143 17.89 -5.16 12.51
N ASP A 144 18.76 -4.41 11.84
CA ASP A 144 20.09 -4.04 12.39
C ASP A 144 20.00 -3.11 13.61
N LYS A 145 18.87 -2.43 13.79
CA LYS A 145 18.60 -1.50 14.90
C LYS A 145 17.61 -2.06 15.91
N TRP A 146 17.08 -3.25 15.66
CA TRP A 146 16.19 -3.91 16.60
C TRP A 146 17.03 -4.45 17.77
N PRO A 147 16.74 -4.09 19.03
CA PRO A 147 17.45 -4.68 20.14
C PRO A 147 17.20 -6.19 20.11
N SER A 148 18.27 -6.98 20.01
CA SER A 148 18.25 -8.44 20.22
C SER A 148 17.75 -8.82 21.62
N GLU A 149 17.47 -7.83 22.48
CA GLU A 149 16.83 -7.93 23.79
C GLU A 149 15.30 -7.97 23.75
N ALA A 150 14.68 -8.20 22.58
CA ALA A 150 13.44 -8.97 22.55
C ALA A 150 13.77 -10.41 22.98
N SER A 151 14.10 -10.55 24.27
CA SER A 151 14.26 -11.79 25.00
C SER A 151 13.17 -12.73 24.54
N THR A 152 13.58 -13.95 24.21
CA THR A 152 12.79 -15.17 24.07
C THR A 152 11.31 -14.98 24.39
N PRO A 153 10.36 -15.42 23.53
CA PRO A 153 8.98 -15.48 23.93
C PRO A 153 8.94 -16.32 25.21
N GLN A 154 8.74 -15.68 26.36
CA GLN A 154 8.32 -16.38 27.54
C GLN A 154 6.99 -16.97 27.10
N ALA A 155 7.05 -18.27 26.81
CA ALA A 155 5.90 -19.09 26.52
C ALA A 155 4.80 -18.60 27.45
N LEU A 156 3.68 -18.19 26.86
CA LEU A 156 2.42 -18.03 27.55
C LEU A 156 2.24 -19.26 28.42
N ASN A 157 2.63 -19.15 29.69
CA ASN A 157 2.49 -20.20 30.65
C ASN A 157 0.99 -20.37 30.82
N HIS A 158 0.48 -21.40 30.16
CA HIS A 158 -0.78 -22.03 30.44
C HIS A 158 -0.82 -22.44 31.91
N SER A 159 -1.20 -21.52 32.78
CA SER A 159 -1.63 -21.85 34.13
C SER A 159 -2.45 -20.71 34.74
N ASP A 160 -3.51 -20.29 34.07
CA ASP A 160 -4.64 -19.70 34.77
C ASP A 160 -5.91 -20.50 34.44
N LYS A 161 -5.89 -21.75 34.91
CA LYS A 161 -7.10 -22.51 35.21
C LYS A 161 -7.86 -21.74 36.31
N ARG A 162 -8.57 -20.68 35.95
CA ARG A 162 -9.71 -20.26 36.76
C ARG A 162 -10.79 -21.31 36.59
N ARG A 163 -10.72 -22.29 37.48
CA ARG A 163 -11.85 -23.09 37.95
C ARG A 163 -13.06 -22.16 38.09
N LEU A 164 -14.01 -22.25 37.17
CA LEU A 164 -15.39 -21.89 37.47
C LEU A 164 -15.90 -22.93 38.45
N SER A 165 -15.78 -22.64 39.75
CA SER A 165 -16.53 -23.35 40.78
C SER A 165 -17.99 -22.86 40.71
N VAL A 166 -18.80 -23.52 39.89
CA VAL A 166 -20.26 -23.45 40.04
C VAL A 166 -20.61 -24.52 41.06
N GLY A 167 -20.78 -24.13 42.32
CA GLY A 167 -21.12 -25.03 43.40
C GLY A 167 -21.29 -24.33 44.74
N SER A 168 -22.46 -23.71 44.96
CA SER A 168 -23.20 -23.52 46.23
C SER A 168 -24.19 -22.37 45.98
N LEU A 169 -25.48 -22.56 45.65
CA LEU A 169 -26.54 -23.27 46.40
C LEU A 169 -26.48 -22.96 47.91
N ILE A 170 -27.53 -22.25 48.38
CA ILE A 170 -27.99 -22.07 49.77
C ILE A 170 -27.15 -20.99 50.52
N GLU A 171 -27.65 -19.88 51.08
CA GLU A 171 -28.80 -19.65 51.98
C GLU A 171 -29.34 -18.20 51.88
N GLN A 172 -30.66 -18.03 51.75
CA GLN A 172 -31.56 -17.35 52.70
C GLN A 172 -33.02 -17.47 52.20
#